data_AF-A0A965VNI4-F1
#
_entry.id   AF-A0A965VNI4-F1
#
_cell.length_a   1.000
_cell.length_b   1.000
_cell.length_c   1.000
_cell.angle_alpha   90.00
_cell.angle_beta   90.00
_cell.angle_gamma   90.00
#
_symmetry.space_group_name_H-M   'P 1'
#
loop_
_entity.id
_entity.type
_entity.pdbx_description
1 polymer ?
#
loop_
_entity_poly.entity_id
_entity_poly.type
_entity_poly.pdbx_seq_one_letter_code
_entity_poly.pdbx_strand_id
1 'polypeptide(L)'
;MNAFGKQDFKMPFNPKIDSVLVTDKDSGPEGWELMPAEDLNVFYNPTKLDEIEMIKIVEDFVSGDGKLMDKIAYFDTALDRELEQ
;
A
#
# COMPACT_ATOMS: atom_id res chain seq x y z
N MET A 1 24.16 23.54 14.67
CA MET A 1 24.39 22.21 14.04
C MET A 1 23.32 21.29 14.60
N ASN A 2 22.18 21.21 13.91
CA ASN A 2 21.80 20.17 12.95
C ASN A 2 21.25 18.91 13.65
N ALA A 3 19.93 18.86 13.77
CA ALA A 3 19.12 17.66 13.65
C ALA A 3 17.66 18.09 13.51
N PHE A 4 17.31 18.72 12.37
CA PHE A 4 15.93 18.60 11.89
C PHE A 4 15.79 17.13 11.52
N GLY A 5 15.30 16.33 12.47
CA GLY A 5 14.85 14.98 12.19
C GLY A 5 13.83 15.12 11.07
N LYS A 6 14.16 14.58 9.91
CA LYS A 6 13.16 14.31 8.89
C LYS A 6 12.28 13.24 9.50
N GLN A 7 11.27 13.66 10.26
CA GLN A 7 10.10 12.82 10.45
C GLN A 7 9.54 12.69 9.04
N ASP A 8 9.81 11.55 8.41
CA ASP A 8 9.11 11.14 7.21
C ASP A 8 7.66 10.89 7.63
N PHE A 9 6.87 11.97 7.76
CA PHE A 9 5.45 11.90 8.01
C PHE A 9 4.83 11.19 6.80
N LYS A 10 4.69 9.86 6.87
CA LYS A 10 3.72 9.16 6.02
C LYS A 10 2.38 9.84 6.31
N MET A 11 1.83 10.53 5.30
CA MET A 11 0.49 11.10 5.43
C MET A 11 -0.48 9.97 5.78
N PRO A 12 -1.49 10.21 6.63
CA PRO A 12 -2.45 9.16 6.95
C PRO A 12 -3.16 8.71 5.67
N PHE A 13 -3.50 7.42 5.61
CA PHE A 13 -4.29 6.86 4.51
C PHE A 13 -5.53 7.72 4.21
N ASN A 14 -5.74 8.02 2.94
CA ASN A 14 -6.86 8.77 2.43
C ASN A 14 -7.43 8.10 1.17
N PRO A 15 -8.57 7.40 1.25
CA PRO A 15 -9.13 6.66 0.12
C PRO A 15 -9.61 7.56 -1.04
N LYS A 16 -9.69 8.88 -0.84
CA LYS A 16 -9.97 9.84 -1.92
C LYS A 16 -8.73 10.16 -2.74
N ILE A 17 -7.54 10.05 -2.16
CA ILE A 17 -6.26 10.34 -2.84
C ILE A 17 -5.61 9.02 -3.25
N ASP A 18 -5.44 8.11 -2.30
CA ASP A 18 -4.77 6.83 -2.50
C ASP A 18 -5.57 5.92 -3.43
N SER A 19 -4.83 5.05 -4.11
CA SER A 19 -5.36 4.11 -5.11
C SER A 19 -5.14 2.66 -4.70
N VAL A 20 -4.16 2.39 -3.83
CA VAL A 20 -3.81 1.05 -3.36
C VAL A 20 -3.50 1.10 -1.86
N LEU A 21 -4.01 0.12 -1.11
CA LEU A 21 -3.78 -0.10 0.31
C LEU A 21 -3.25 -1.53 0.49
N VAL A 22 -2.05 -1.66 1.03
CA VAL A 22 -1.46 -2.93 1.42
C VAL A 22 -1.55 -3.05 2.93
N THR A 23 -2.23 -4.09 3.44
CA THR A 23 -2.46 -4.25 4.87
C THR A 23 -2.50 -5.71 5.29
N ASP A 24 -2.31 -5.97 6.58
CA ASP A 24 -2.50 -7.26 7.23
C ASP A 24 -3.93 -7.46 7.78
N LYS A 25 -4.83 -6.51 7.51
CA LYS A 25 -6.24 -6.55 7.93
C LYS A 25 -7.12 -7.19 6.85
N ASP A 26 -8.17 -7.89 7.28
CA ASP A 26 -9.10 -8.60 6.38
C ASP A 26 -10.12 -7.69 5.67
N SER A 27 -10.14 -6.39 5.98
CA SER A 27 -11.13 -5.44 5.47
C SER A 27 -10.47 -4.19 4.91
N GLY A 28 -10.90 -3.77 3.71
CA GLY A 28 -10.47 -2.55 3.05
C GLY A 28 -11.58 -1.50 2.94
N PRO A 29 -11.31 -0.39 2.22
CA PRO A 29 -12.29 0.65 1.96
C PRO A 29 -13.49 0.14 1.14
N GLU A 30 -14.65 0.76 1.32
CA GLU A 30 -15.87 0.39 0.59
C GLU A 30 -15.69 0.60 -0.93
N GLY A 31 -16.12 -0.39 -1.71
CA GLY A 31 -16.04 -0.36 -3.18
C GLY A 31 -14.65 -0.64 -3.76
N TRP A 32 -13.67 -0.99 -2.93
CA TRP A 32 -12.36 -1.45 -3.37
C TRP A 32 -12.34 -2.96 -3.53
N GLU A 33 -11.50 -3.45 -4.44
CA GLU A 33 -11.34 -4.87 -4.70
C GLU A 33 -10.11 -5.41 -3.99
N LEU A 34 -10.18 -6.69 -3.56
CA LEU A 34 -9.12 -7.38 -2.85
C LEU A 34 -8.32 -8.27 -3.81
N MET A 35 -7.01 -8.11 -3.80
CA MET A 35 -6.04 -8.99 -4.44
C MET A 35 -5.07 -9.51 -3.37
N PRO A 36 -5.20 -10.77 -2.93
CA PRO A 36 -4.28 -11.35 -1.96
C PRO A 36 -2.86 -11.42 -2.54
N ALA A 37 -1.85 -11.06 -1.75
CA ALA A 37 -0.44 -11.14 -2.11
C ALA A 37 0.38 -11.69 -0.95
N GLU A 38 0.77 -12.97 -1.04
CA GLU A 38 1.43 -13.71 0.06
C GLU A 38 0.62 -13.65 1.36
N ASP A 39 1.19 -13.06 2.42
CA ASP A 39 0.57 -12.90 3.74
C ASP A 39 -0.13 -11.53 3.91
N LEU A 40 -0.24 -10.75 2.82
CA LEU A 40 -0.81 -9.40 2.82
C LEU A 40 -2.08 -9.32 1.97
N ASN A 41 -2.97 -8.43 2.37
CA ASN A 41 -4.17 -8.06 1.63
C ASN A 41 -3.90 -6.76 0.87
N VAL A 42 -3.97 -6.81 -0.46
CA VAL A 42 -3.84 -5.63 -1.32
C VAL A 42 -5.22 -5.20 -1.79
N PHE A 43 -5.71 -4.08 -1.28
CA PHE A 43 -6.94 -3.46 -1.74
C PHE A 43 -6.63 -2.40 -2.78
N TYR A 44 -7.37 -2.36 -3.88
CA TYR A 44 -7.22 -1.33 -4.91
C TYR A 44 -8.57 -0.72 -5.31
N ASN A 45 -8.52 0.53 -5.75
CA ASN A 45 -9.71 1.25 -6.23
C ASN A 45 -9.92 1.00 -7.75
N PRO A 46 -10.91 0.19 -8.16
CA PRO A 46 -11.12 -0.13 -9.57
C PRO A 46 -11.57 1.08 -10.42
N THR A 47 -11.92 2.20 -9.79
CA THR A 47 -12.24 3.46 -10.51
C THR A 47 -11.02 4.29 -10.86
N LYS A 48 -9.86 4.00 -10.25
CA LYS A 48 -8.60 4.74 -10.45
C LYS A 48 -7.50 3.91 -11.09
N LEU A 49 -7.53 2.60 -10.90
CA LEU A 49 -6.53 1.66 -11.36
C LEU A 49 -7.24 0.46 -11.96
N ASP A 50 -6.79 0.02 -13.14
CA ASP A 50 -7.37 -1.14 -13.80
C ASP A 50 -6.82 -2.45 -13.22
N GLU A 51 -7.62 -3.52 -13.30
CA GLU A 51 -7.28 -4.84 -12.75
C GLU A 51 -6.01 -5.42 -13.40
N ILE A 52 -5.80 -5.22 -14.71
CA ILE A 52 -4.64 -5.76 -15.44
C ILE A 52 -3.35 -5.08 -15.00
N GLU A 53 -3.38 -3.76 -14.77
CA GLU A 53 -2.29 -3.00 -14.20
C GLU A 53 -2.02 -3.46 -12.76
N MET A 54 -3.06 -3.65 -11.95
CA MET A 54 -2.92 -4.14 -10.57
C MET A 54 -2.28 -5.52 -10.50
N ILE A 55 -2.68 -6.47 -11.38
CA ILE A 55 -2.06 -7.80 -11.46
C ILE A 55 -0.54 -7.68 -11.67
N LYS A 56 -0.10 -6.85 -12.62
CA LYS A 56 1.34 -6.65 -12.89
C LYS A 56 2.07 -6.06 -11.69
N ILE A 57 1.42 -5.14 -10.96
CA ILE A 57 1.99 -4.52 -9.76
C ILE A 57 2.14 -5.55 -8.64
N VAL A 58 1.14 -6.42 -8.44
CA VAL A 58 1.24 -7.51 -7.46
C VAL A 58 2.30 -8.54 -7.86
N GLU A 59 2.37 -8.92 -9.13
CA GLU A 59 3.42 -9.82 -9.63
C GLU A 59 4.83 -9.23 -9.40
N ASP A 60 5.03 -7.94 -9.68
CA ASP A 60 6.28 -7.21 -9.38
C ASP A 60 6.62 -7.23 -7.89
N PHE A 61 5.61 -7.01 -7.03
CA PHE A 61 5.74 -7.04 -5.58
C PHE A 61 6.12 -8.42 -5.04
N VAL A 62 5.40 -9.47 -5.43
CA VAL A 62 5.65 -10.86 -5.02
C VAL A 62 6.99 -11.38 -5.58
N SER A 63 7.45 -10.85 -6.72
CA SER A 63 8.77 -11.20 -7.26
C SER A 63 9.96 -10.58 -6.48
N GLY A 64 9.68 -9.63 -5.58
CA GLY A 64 10.65 -8.96 -4.73
C GLY A 64 11.27 -7.68 -5.33
N ASP A 65 10.82 -7.18 -6.48
CA ASP A 65 11.23 -5.84 -6.95
C ASP A 65 10.41 -4.75 -6.25
N GLY A 66 9.08 -4.89 -6.23
CA GLY A 66 8.14 -4.06 -5.45
C GLY A 66 8.10 -2.57 -5.78
N LYS A 67 8.94 -2.08 -6.71
CA LYS A 67 9.09 -0.66 -7.03
C LYS A 67 7.83 -0.01 -7.57
N LEU A 68 6.96 -0.78 -8.23
CA LEU A 68 5.68 -0.25 -8.70
C LEU A 68 4.71 -0.07 -7.53
N MET A 69 4.65 -1.06 -6.63
CA MET A 69 3.82 -1.02 -5.44
C MET A 69 4.21 0.15 -4.53
N ASP A 70 5.50 0.31 -4.24
CA ASP A 70 6.04 1.36 -3.36
C ASP A 70 5.70 2.79 -3.78
N LYS A 71 5.42 3.01 -5.07
CA LYS A 71 5.10 4.33 -5.61
C LYS A 71 3.65 4.74 -5.42
N ILE A 72 2.74 3.78 -5.32
CA ILE A 72 1.30 4.03 -5.40
C ILE A 72 0.54 3.52 -4.18
N ALA A 73 1.14 2.59 -3.44
CA ALA A 73 0.49 1.92 -2.32
C ALA A 73 0.78 2.64 -1.01
N TYR A 74 -0.27 2.75 -0.21
CA TYR A 74 -0.13 2.99 1.21
C TYR A 74 0.03 1.65 1.93
N PHE A 75 1.04 1.53 2.77
CA PHE A 75 1.28 0.35 3.59
C PHE A 75 0.77 0.60 5.02
N ASP A 76 -0.14 -0.24 5.49
CA ASP A 76 -0.67 -0.29 6.86
C ASP A 76 -0.51 -1.73 7.40
N THR A 77 0.74 -2.11 7.62
CA THR A 77 1.14 -3.44 8.11
C THR A 77 1.67 -3.34 9.53
N ALA A 78 1.70 -4.46 10.26
CA ALA A 78 2.34 -4.51 11.57
C ALA A 78 3.79 -4.02 11.54
N LEU A 79 4.55 -4.38 10.50
CA LEU A 79 5.94 -3.96 10.33
C LEU A 79 6.08 -2.43 10.26
N ASP A 80 5.21 -1.75 9.50
CA ASP A 80 5.20 -0.29 9.43
C ASP A 80 4.89 0.35 10.79
N ARG A 81 3.95 -0.24 11.54
CA ARG A 81 3.57 0.24 12.89
C ARG A 81 4.68 0.03 13.94
N GLU A 82 5.57 -0.93 13.72
CA GLU A 82 6.73 -1.19 14.58
C GLU A 82 7.91 -0.25 14.26
N LEU A 83 8.10 0.13 13.00
CA LEU A 83 9.14 1.06 12.58
C LEU A 83 8.88 2.53 13.00
N GLU A 84 7.63 2.87 13.28
CA GLU A 84 7.21 4.21 13.74
C GLU A 84 7.27 4.42 15.27
N GLN A 85 7.61 3.40 16.06
CA GLN A 85 7.74 3.46 17.54
C GLN A 85 9.17 3.73 18.01
#